data_AF-Q02ZT3-F1
#
_entry.id   AF-Q02ZT3-F1
#
_cell.length_a   1.000
_cell.length_b   1.000
_cell.length_c   1.000
_cell.angle_alpha   90.00
_cell.angle_beta   90.00
_cell.angle_gamma   90.00
#
_symmetry.space_group_name_H-M   'P 1'
#
loop_
_entity.id
_entity.type
_entity.pdbx_description
1 polymer ?
#
loop_
_entity_poly.entity_id
_entity_poly.type
_entity_poly.pdbx_seq_one_letter_code
_entity_poly.pdbx_strand_id
1 'polypeptide(L)'
;MSKSRIAENDSHLKRGAKKKKRPTLKIILAVLLFLVLLIGAVGGKVYFDVKTAVTKAYVNPPTQMTSVSLKKKEAFTTAILGISKIDGKDVLVSADMAATNPRLQQTTVINLSTSALLPDNQSLLTLYNSGGEAAVIKEMEKLLQVKTNKFVRIDLDQMGELVQAIGGVSIQNANEFTAQGFKFPQGTVALNNTKEVAAYFTRLNTGDTKKILHVSKKL
;
A
#
# COMPACT_ATOMS: atom_id res chain seq x y z
N MET A 1 -22.34 74.25 -68.01
CA MET A 1 -21.61 74.59 -66.76
C MET A 1 -21.93 73.49 -65.75
N SER A 2 -21.03 72.54 -65.46
CA SER A 2 -20.03 72.58 -64.36
C SER A 2 -20.72 72.84 -63.00
N LYS A 3 -20.72 71.98 -61.97
CA LYS A 3 -19.66 71.11 -61.41
C LYS A 3 -20.25 69.97 -60.54
N SER A 4 -19.38 69.00 -60.32
CA SER A 4 -19.42 67.88 -59.38
C SER A 4 -19.29 68.27 -57.90
N ARG A 5 -19.80 67.40 -56.98
CA ARG A 5 -19.07 66.69 -55.89
C ARG A 5 -19.94 66.34 -54.65
N ILE A 6 -19.83 65.06 -54.21
CA ILE A 6 -19.58 64.54 -52.83
C ILE A 6 -20.65 64.84 -51.74
N ALA A 7 -21.10 63.95 -50.84
CA ALA A 7 -20.99 62.51 -50.58
C ALA A 7 -22.02 62.10 -49.49
N GLU A 8 -22.36 60.80 -49.49
CA GLU A 8 -22.56 59.86 -48.35
C GLU A 8 -23.18 60.32 -47.02
N ASN A 9 -24.28 59.66 -46.59
CA ASN A 9 -24.55 59.34 -45.17
C ASN A 9 -25.59 58.21 -44.98
N ASP A 10 -25.09 57.06 -44.49
CA ASP A 10 -25.58 56.19 -43.42
C ASP A 10 -27.02 55.60 -43.30
N SER A 11 -26.99 54.25 -43.29
CA SER A 11 -27.44 53.36 -42.19
C SER A 11 -28.78 52.59 -42.26
N HIS A 12 -28.63 51.26 -42.21
CA HIS A 12 -29.30 50.25 -41.35
C HIS A 12 -30.80 50.43 -40.99
N LEU A 13 -31.64 49.40 -41.06
CA LEU A 13 -31.72 48.35 -40.03
C LEU A 13 -32.57 47.14 -40.50
N LYS A 14 -32.05 45.92 -40.27
CA LYS A 14 -32.76 44.63 -40.39
C LYS A 14 -33.51 44.31 -39.08
N ARG A 15 -34.77 43.89 -39.18
CA ARG A 15 -35.61 43.41 -38.04
C ARG A 15 -35.25 41.96 -37.66
N GLY A 16 -34.88 41.73 -36.40
CA GLY A 16 -34.54 40.42 -35.83
C GLY A 16 -35.74 39.62 -35.31
N ALA A 17 -35.69 38.29 -35.47
CA ALA A 17 -36.68 37.33 -35.00
C ALA A 17 -36.53 37.04 -33.49
N LYS A 18 -37.67 36.99 -32.77
CA LYS A 18 -37.73 36.69 -31.32
C LYS A 18 -37.51 35.20 -31.02
N LYS A 19 -36.58 34.88 -30.11
CA LYS A 19 -36.30 33.50 -29.61
C LYS A 19 -37.26 33.08 -28.49
N LYS A 20 -37.88 31.89 -28.63
CA LYS A 20 -38.76 31.23 -27.64
C LYS A 20 -37.93 30.67 -26.47
N LYS A 21 -38.21 31.11 -25.23
CA LYS A 21 -37.51 30.65 -24.01
C LYS A 21 -37.93 29.20 -23.70
N ARG A 22 -36.97 28.28 -23.57
CA ARG A 22 -37.17 26.87 -23.17
C ARG A 22 -36.75 26.69 -21.69
N PRO A 23 -37.63 26.91 -20.70
CA PRO A 23 -37.27 26.83 -19.28
C PRO A 23 -36.94 25.38 -18.84
N THR A 24 -37.54 24.39 -19.49
CA THR A 24 -37.33 22.96 -19.19
C THR A 24 -35.93 22.47 -19.53
N LEU A 25 -35.32 22.96 -20.62
CA LEU A 25 -33.94 22.62 -20.97
C LEU A 25 -32.92 23.17 -19.95
N LYS A 26 -33.21 24.33 -19.36
CA LYS A 26 -32.37 24.90 -18.28
C LYS A 26 -32.45 24.08 -17.00
N ILE A 27 -33.64 23.54 -16.69
CA ILE A 27 -33.85 22.67 -15.53
C ILE A 27 -33.13 21.32 -15.72
N ILE A 28 -33.25 20.71 -16.91
CA ILE A 28 -32.55 19.45 -17.23
C ILE A 28 -31.02 19.64 -17.16
N LEU A 29 -30.51 20.75 -17.69
CA LEU A 29 -29.08 21.05 -17.62
C LEU A 29 -28.59 21.30 -16.18
N ALA A 30 -29.41 21.95 -15.34
CA ALA A 30 -29.10 22.15 -13.93
C ALA A 30 -29.08 20.84 -13.13
N VAL A 31 -30.03 19.93 -13.39
CA VAL A 31 -30.06 18.59 -12.78
C VAL A 31 -28.86 17.75 -13.22
N LEU A 32 -28.50 17.80 -14.51
CA LEU A 32 -27.32 17.09 -15.03
C LEU A 32 -26.02 17.61 -14.38
N LEU A 33 -25.89 18.93 -14.26
CA LEU A 33 -24.74 19.57 -13.59
C LEU A 33 -24.67 19.16 -12.11
N PHE A 34 -25.81 19.13 -11.42
CA PHE A 34 -25.89 18.70 -10.03
C PHE A 34 -25.48 17.23 -9.85
N LEU A 35 -25.89 16.35 -10.77
CA LEU A 35 -25.49 14.93 -10.76
C LEU A 35 -23.99 14.75 -11.01
N VAL A 36 -23.42 15.52 -11.94
CA VAL A 36 -21.96 15.55 -12.19
C VAL A 36 -21.20 16.07 -10.96
N LEU A 37 -21.73 17.07 -10.26
CA LEU A 37 -21.13 17.58 -9.02
C LEU A 37 -21.20 16.55 -7.88
N LEU A 38 -22.29 15.78 -7.76
CA LEU A 38 -22.39 14.69 -6.79
C LEU A 38 -21.40 13.55 -7.09
N ILE A 39 -21.31 13.13 -8.35
CA ILE A 39 -20.35 12.10 -8.78
C ILE A 39 -18.91 12.62 -8.61
N GLY A 40 -18.65 13.89 -8.93
CA GLY A 40 -17.36 14.54 -8.72
C GLY A 40 -16.97 14.67 -7.25
N ALA A 41 -17.93 14.93 -6.36
CA ALA A 41 -17.70 14.99 -4.91
C ALA A 41 -17.37 13.61 -4.33
N VAL A 42 -18.11 12.56 -4.73
CA VAL A 42 -17.86 11.18 -4.30
C VAL A 42 -16.55 10.65 -4.90
N GLY A 43 -16.32 10.84 -6.19
CA GLY A 43 -15.09 10.42 -6.88
C GLY A 43 -13.86 11.18 -6.39
N GLY A 44 -13.99 12.47 -6.09
CA GLY A 44 -12.96 13.28 -5.46
C GLY A 44 -12.58 12.74 -4.09
N LYS A 45 -13.56 12.44 -3.22
CA LYS A 45 -13.29 11.89 -1.88
C LYS A 45 -12.57 10.54 -1.96
N VAL A 46 -13.02 9.61 -2.79
CA VAL A 46 -12.35 8.30 -2.96
C VAL A 46 -10.94 8.47 -3.52
N TYR A 47 -10.74 9.37 -4.49
CA TYR A 47 -9.41 9.65 -5.03
C TYR A 47 -8.48 10.27 -3.97
N PHE A 48 -8.99 11.18 -3.14
CA PHE A 48 -8.24 11.78 -2.03
C PHE A 48 -7.98 10.79 -0.90
N ASP A 49 -8.90 9.88 -0.58
CA ASP A 49 -8.70 8.86 0.46
C ASP A 49 -7.66 7.83 0.01
N VAL A 50 -7.73 7.36 -1.24
CA VAL A 50 -6.72 6.47 -1.83
C VAL A 50 -5.36 7.17 -1.95
N LYS A 51 -5.33 8.43 -2.40
CA LYS A 51 -4.08 9.18 -2.53
C LYS A 51 -3.47 9.49 -1.16
N THR A 52 -4.28 9.80 -0.15
CA THR A 52 -3.81 10.05 1.22
C THR A 52 -3.30 8.77 1.86
N ALA A 53 -3.98 7.63 1.66
CA ALA A 53 -3.52 6.32 2.13
C ALA A 53 -2.21 5.89 1.46
N VAL A 54 -2.09 6.07 0.14
CA VAL A 54 -0.87 5.74 -0.63
C VAL A 54 0.28 6.68 -0.29
N THR A 55 0.02 7.97 -0.04
CA THR A 55 1.06 8.94 0.34
C THR A 55 1.55 8.71 1.78
N LYS A 56 0.67 8.28 2.70
CA LYS A 56 1.07 7.89 4.06
C LYS A 56 1.83 6.56 4.13
N ALA A 57 1.58 5.66 3.17
CA ALA A 57 2.34 4.42 3.02
C ALA A 57 3.68 4.61 2.28
N TYR A 58 3.96 5.81 1.74
CA TYR A 58 5.21 6.10 1.04
C TYR A 58 6.32 6.42 2.04
N VAL A 59 6.95 5.38 2.57
CA VAL A 59 8.20 5.48 3.32
C VAL A 59 9.31 5.75 2.32
N ASN A 60 10.11 6.81 2.53
CA ASN A 60 11.30 7.04 1.71
C ASN A 60 12.18 5.80 1.78
N PRO A 61 12.57 5.22 0.63
CA PRO A 61 13.40 4.02 0.64
C PRO A 61 14.73 4.35 1.37
N PRO A 62 15.16 3.50 2.31
CA PRO A 62 16.33 3.76 3.14
C PRO A 62 17.65 3.72 2.35
N THR A 63 17.61 3.25 1.09
CA THR A 63 18.72 3.19 0.14
C THR A 63 18.25 3.56 -1.27
N GLN A 64 19.18 3.88 -2.18
CA GLN A 64 18.87 4.07 -3.60
C GLN A 64 18.38 2.76 -4.21
N MET A 65 17.08 2.65 -4.46
CA MET A 65 16.47 1.49 -5.11
C MET A 65 16.56 1.60 -6.62
N THR A 66 16.77 0.47 -7.28
CA THR A 66 16.80 0.44 -8.74
C THR A 66 15.37 0.57 -9.27
N SER A 67 15.10 1.65 -10.02
CA SER A 67 13.78 1.94 -10.58
C SER A 67 13.35 0.85 -11.58
N VAL A 68 12.09 0.38 -11.47
CA VAL A 68 11.49 -0.58 -12.41
C VAL A 68 10.19 -0.01 -12.96
N SER A 69 9.99 -0.17 -14.28
CA SER A 69 8.79 0.32 -14.93
C SER A 69 7.63 -0.66 -14.76
N LEU A 70 6.70 -0.33 -13.86
CA LEU A 70 5.47 -1.10 -13.67
C LEU A 70 4.60 -1.18 -14.95
N LYS A 71 4.69 -0.17 -15.82
CA LYS A 71 3.97 -0.15 -17.11
C LYS A 71 4.48 -1.18 -18.10
N LYS A 72 5.75 -1.60 -18.00
CA LYS A 72 6.38 -2.56 -18.92
C LYS A 72 6.28 -4.02 -18.47
N LYS A 73 5.56 -4.29 -17.37
CA LYS A 73 5.47 -5.62 -16.74
C LYS A 73 6.86 -6.25 -16.55
N GLU A 74 7.82 -5.45 -16.13
CA GLU A 74 9.17 -5.91 -15.80
C GLU A 74 9.12 -6.71 -14.49
N ALA A 75 9.93 -7.76 -14.40
CA ALA A 75 10.10 -8.48 -13.14
C ALA A 75 10.80 -7.57 -12.12
N PHE A 76 10.41 -7.69 -10.85
CA PHE A 76 10.97 -6.87 -9.79
C PHE A 76 11.04 -7.64 -8.48
N THR A 77 11.92 -7.21 -7.60
CA THR A 77 12.07 -7.71 -6.25
C THR A 77 11.56 -6.68 -5.23
N THR A 78 11.01 -7.18 -4.13
CA THR A 78 10.50 -6.36 -3.02
C THR A 78 11.06 -6.90 -1.71
N ALA A 79 11.79 -6.06 -0.96
CA ALA A 79 12.15 -6.35 0.41
C ALA A 79 10.97 -6.00 1.32
N ILE A 80 10.57 -6.94 2.17
CA ILE A 80 9.47 -6.80 3.13
C ILE A 80 10.05 -7.02 4.51
N LEU A 81 10.04 -5.98 5.35
CA LEU A 81 10.55 -6.05 6.72
C LEU A 81 9.41 -5.83 7.71
N GLY A 82 9.16 -6.83 8.57
CA GLY A 82 8.19 -6.73 9.65
C GLY A 82 8.87 -6.31 10.96
N ILE A 83 8.42 -5.19 11.50
CA ILE A 83 8.93 -4.55 12.71
C ILE A 83 7.86 -4.58 13.80
N SER A 84 8.26 -4.80 15.05
CA SER A 84 7.40 -4.66 16.24
C SER A 84 8.17 -3.89 17.31
N LYS A 85 7.46 -3.24 18.23
CA LYS A 85 8.04 -2.54 19.37
C LYS A 85 8.18 -3.47 20.57
N ILE A 86 9.42 -3.70 21.00
CA ILE A 86 9.75 -4.43 22.22
C ILE A 86 10.47 -3.45 23.15
N ASP A 87 9.95 -3.29 24.37
CA ASP A 87 10.46 -2.33 25.36
C ASP A 87 10.59 -0.90 24.81
N GLY A 88 9.64 -0.50 23.95
CA GLY A 88 9.62 0.81 23.30
C GLY A 88 10.62 1.00 22.17
N LYS A 89 11.36 -0.05 21.79
CA LYS A 89 12.33 -0.03 20.70
C LYS A 89 11.85 -0.85 19.52
N ASP A 90 12.10 -0.35 18.32
CA ASP A 90 11.83 -1.10 17.09
C ASP A 90 12.75 -2.32 17.01
N VAL A 91 12.15 -3.49 16.76
CA VAL A 91 12.85 -4.76 16.60
C VAL A 91 12.44 -5.39 15.28
N LEU A 92 13.42 -5.82 14.49
CA LEU A 92 13.19 -6.61 13.29
C LEU A 92 12.70 -8.01 13.65
N VAL A 93 11.45 -8.32 13.32
CA VAL A 93 10.81 -9.61 13.58
C VAL A 93 10.88 -10.52 12.35
N SER A 94 10.69 -9.97 11.15
CA SER A 94 10.73 -10.73 9.89
C SER A 94 11.44 -9.97 8.78
N ALA A 95 12.11 -10.72 7.90
CA ALA A 95 12.77 -10.21 6.71
C ALA A 95 12.52 -11.15 5.53
N ASP A 96 11.82 -10.66 4.51
CA ASP A 96 11.41 -11.44 3.36
C ASP A 96 11.79 -10.73 2.05
N MET A 97 12.23 -11.52 1.06
CA MET A 97 12.44 -11.05 -0.31
C MET A 97 11.41 -11.68 -1.24
N ALA A 98 10.59 -10.85 -1.88
CA ALA A 98 9.59 -11.28 -2.86
C ALA A 98 10.04 -10.94 -4.28
N ALA A 99 10.30 -11.95 -5.11
CA ALA A 99 10.55 -11.79 -6.53
C ALA A 99 9.24 -11.99 -7.30
N THR A 100 8.78 -10.94 -7.98
CA THR A 100 7.52 -10.95 -8.74
C THR A 100 7.79 -10.83 -10.22
N ASN A 101 7.20 -11.75 -11.01
CA ASN A 101 7.18 -11.70 -12.45
C ASN A 101 5.74 -11.54 -12.96
N PRO A 102 5.30 -10.31 -13.31
CA PRO A 102 3.94 -10.06 -13.77
C PRO A 102 3.58 -10.74 -15.09
N ARG A 103 4.57 -11.14 -15.90
CA ARG A 103 4.33 -11.83 -17.18
C ARG A 103 4.00 -13.30 -16.96
N LEU A 104 4.66 -13.91 -15.98
CA LEU A 104 4.44 -15.30 -15.58
C LEU A 104 3.35 -15.45 -14.51
N GLN A 105 2.79 -14.34 -14.01
CA GLN A 105 1.83 -14.32 -12.89
C GLN A 105 2.35 -15.06 -11.65
N GLN A 106 3.65 -14.98 -11.41
CA GLN A 106 4.32 -15.73 -10.36
C GLN A 106 5.02 -14.78 -9.40
N THR A 107 4.89 -15.06 -8.11
CA THR A 107 5.67 -14.43 -7.04
C THR A 107 6.31 -15.53 -6.21
N THR A 108 7.62 -15.45 -6.04
CA THR A 108 8.40 -16.31 -5.15
C THR A 108 8.82 -15.49 -3.94
N VAL A 109 8.56 -15.99 -2.74
CA VAL A 109 8.94 -15.34 -1.48
C VAL A 109 9.98 -16.19 -0.78
N ILE A 110 11.08 -15.56 -0.37
CA ILE A 110 12.15 -16.17 0.41
C ILE A 110 12.20 -15.45 1.75
N ASN A 111 11.98 -16.20 2.83
CA ASN A 111 12.19 -15.72 4.19
C ASN A 111 13.67 -15.89 4.57
N LEU A 112 14.24 -14.85 5.16
CA LEU A 112 15.57 -14.87 5.74
C LEU A 112 15.46 -14.74 7.26
N SER A 113 16.06 -15.70 7.96
CA SER A 113 16.05 -15.69 9.43
C SER A 113 16.69 -14.43 9.98
N THR A 114 16.00 -13.74 10.87
CA THR A 114 16.49 -12.50 11.48
C THR A 114 17.59 -12.75 12.51
N SER A 115 17.63 -13.95 13.10
CA SER A 115 18.53 -14.33 14.20
C SER A 115 19.67 -15.27 13.78
N ALA A 116 19.61 -15.86 12.58
CA ALA A 116 20.68 -16.71 12.09
C ALA A 116 22.00 -15.93 11.94
N LEU A 117 23.10 -16.54 12.36
CA LEU A 117 24.43 -15.97 12.15
C LEU A 117 24.83 -16.14 10.69
N LEU A 118 25.20 -15.02 10.07
CA LEU A 118 25.78 -14.95 8.74
C LEU A 118 27.29 -15.18 8.82
N PRO A 119 27.99 -15.40 7.68
CA PRO A 119 29.44 -15.65 7.67
C PRO A 119 30.29 -14.60 8.39
N ASP A 120 29.81 -13.35 8.44
CA ASP A 120 30.49 -12.23 9.11
C ASP A 120 30.16 -12.15 10.63
N ASN A 121 29.63 -13.23 11.22
CA ASN A 121 29.17 -13.32 12.63
C ASN A 121 28.14 -12.26 13.04
N GLN A 122 27.39 -11.74 12.08
CA GLN A 122 26.27 -10.84 12.33
C GLN A 122 24.96 -11.52 11.93
N SER A 123 23.87 -11.18 12.61
CA SER A 123 22.52 -11.53 12.18
C SER A 123 21.84 -10.33 11.54
N LEU A 124 20.76 -10.55 10.79
CA LEU A 124 19.98 -9.44 10.22
C LEU A 124 19.40 -8.55 11.32
N LEU A 125 19.07 -9.11 12.49
CA LEU A 125 18.65 -8.34 13.67
C LEU A 125 19.78 -7.42 14.18
N THR A 126 21.01 -7.93 14.29
CA THR A 126 22.15 -7.10 14.71
C THR A 126 22.46 -6.00 13.70
N LEU A 127 22.35 -6.31 12.40
CA LEU A 127 22.47 -5.32 11.33
C LEU A 127 21.38 -4.26 11.40
N TYR A 128 20.14 -4.66 11.67
CA TYR A 128 19.03 -3.72 11.87
C TYR A 128 19.29 -2.79 13.06
N ASN A 129 19.74 -3.33 14.19
CA ASN A 129 20.01 -2.54 15.40
C ASN A 129 21.13 -1.51 15.20
N SER A 130 22.05 -1.74 14.26
CA SER A 130 23.19 -0.86 14.00
C SER A 130 22.98 0.09 12.81
N GLY A 131 22.24 -0.32 11.77
CA GLY A 131 22.10 0.42 10.53
C GLY A 131 20.69 0.42 9.92
N GLY A 132 19.70 0.01 10.69
CA GLY A 132 18.29 0.02 10.31
C GLY A 132 17.99 -0.84 9.09
N GLU A 133 16.91 -0.48 8.39
CA GLU A 133 16.42 -1.18 7.21
C GLU A 133 17.42 -1.17 6.06
N ALA A 134 18.20 -0.09 5.92
CA ALA A 134 19.23 0.01 4.89
C ALA A 134 20.27 -1.10 5.00
N ALA A 135 20.76 -1.36 6.22
CA ALA A 135 21.75 -2.39 6.48
C ALA A 135 21.20 -3.79 6.18
N VAL A 136 19.95 -4.05 6.59
CA VAL A 136 19.29 -5.33 6.34
C VAL A 136 19.07 -5.56 4.85
N ILE A 137 18.50 -4.59 4.14
CA ILE A 137 18.26 -4.71 2.70
C ILE A 137 19.58 -4.95 1.96
N LYS A 138 20.65 -4.22 2.30
CA LYS A 138 21.97 -4.40 1.70
C LYS A 138 22.50 -5.82 1.91
N GLU A 139 22.35 -6.38 3.10
CA GLU A 139 22.79 -7.75 3.37
C GLU A 139 21.91 -8.78 2.65
N MET A 140 20.59 -8.57 2.58
CA MET A 140 19.69 -9.43 1.79
C MET A 140 20.07 -9.44 0.31
N GLU A 141 20.40 -8.28 -0.26
CA GLU A 141 20.90 -8.19 -1.66
C GLU A 141 22.18 -9.00 -1.86
N LYS A 142 23.11 -8.94 -0.91
CA LYS A 142 24.38 -9.69 -0.94
C LYS A 142 24.15 -11.19 -0.84
N LEU A 143 23.32 -11.63 0.12
CA LEU A 143 23.04 -13.05 0.37
C LEU A 143 22.30 -13.71 -0.81
N LEU A 144 21.30 -13.01 -1.37
CA LEU A 144 20.47 -13.53 -2.45
C LEU A 144 21.02 -13.22 -3.84
N GLN A 145 22.07 -12.39 -3.94
CA GLN A 145 22.65 -11.92 -5.19
C GLN A 145 21.63 -11.26 -6.13
N VAL A 146 20.67 -10.51 -5.57
CA VAL A 146 19.64 -9.76 -6.31
C VAL A 146 19.60 -8.32 -5.85
N LYS A 147 19.24 -7.41 -6.77
CA LYS A 147 18.96 -6.01 -6.43
C LYS A 147 17.55 -5.87 -5.90
N THR A 148 17.31 -4.91 -5.00
CA THR A 148 15.99 -4.56 -4.47
C THR A 148 15.38 -3.42 -5.28
N ASN A 149 14.17 -3.62 -5.80
CA ASN A 149 13.45 -2.58 -6.56
C ASN A 149 12.41 -1.85 -5.72
N LYS A 150 11.87 -2.51 -4.69
CA LYS A 150 10.82 -2.00 -3.82
C LYS A 150 11.08 -2.39 -2.37
N PHE A 151 10.51 -1.61 -1.47
CA PHE A 151 10.58 -1.86 -0.04
C PHE A 151 9.24 -1.63 0.61
N VAL A 152 8.90 -2.50 1.54
CA VAL A 152 7.72 -2.41 2.39
C VAL A 152 8.18 -2.60 3.83
N ARG A 153 7.91 -1.59 4.67
CA ARG A 153 7.99 -1.72 6.11
C ARG A 153 6.60 -2.05 6.65
N ILE A 154 6.49 -3.14 7.40
CA ILE A 154 5.25 -3.56 8.05
C ILE A 154 5.41 -3.34 9.55
N ASP A 155 4.51 -2.55 10.13
CA ASP A 155 4.35 -2.47 11.58
C ASP A 155 3.40 -3.59 12.03
N LEU A 156 3.95 -4.59 12.72
CA LEU A 156 3.20 -5.76 13.17
C LEU A 156 2.27 -5.44 14.33
N ASP A 157 2.56 -4.41 15.11
CA ASP A 157 1.71 -3.98 16.22
C ASP A 157 0.40 -3.36 15.70
N GLN A 158 0.46 -2.75 14.51
CA GLN A 158 -0.68 -2.13 13.82
C GLN A 158 -1.35 -3.05 12.79
N MET A 159 -0.87 -4.29 12.62
CA MET A 159 -1.39 -5.22 11.59
C MET A 159 -2.90 -5.47 11.73
N GLY A 160 -3.41 -5.51 12.96
CA GLY A 160 -4.85 -5.70 13.19
C GLY A 160 -5.71 -4.58 12.62
N GLU A 161 -5.26 -3.33 12.72
CA GLU A 161 -5.97 -2.17 12.15
C GLU A 161 -5.94 -2.21 10.62
N LEU A 162 -4.82 -2.63 10.03
CA LEU A 162 -4.71 -2.83 8.59
C LEU A 162 -5.70 -3.88 8.09
N VAL A 163 -5.74 -5.06 8.74
CA VAL A 163 -6.68 -6.14 8.39
C VAL A 163 -8.12 -5.67 8.50
N GLN A 164 -8.47 -4.96 9.57
CA GLN A 164 -9.81 -4.41 9.73
C GLN A 164 -10.16 -3.40 8.63
N ALA A 165 -9.22 -2.52 8.28
CA ALA A 165 -9.43 -1.49 7.25
C ALA A 165 -9.68 -2.06 5.85
N ILE A 166 -9.09 -3.22 5.53
CA ILE A 166 -9.30 -3.90 4.24
C ILE A 166 -10.53 -4.82 4.24
N GLY A 167 -11.28 -4.89 5.34
CA GLY A 167 -12.50 -5.69 5.46
C GLY A 167 -12.28 -7.13 5.95
N GLY A 168 -11.13 -7.41 6.57
CA GLY A 168 -10.78 -8.73 7.10
C GLY A 168 -9.98 -9.60 6.12
N VAL A 169 -9.44 -10.69 6.63
CA VAL A 169 -8.70 -11.69 5.85
C VAL A 169 -9.16 -13.10 6.21
N SER A 170 -9.14 -14.01 5.23
CA SER A 170 -9.33 -15.44 5.49
C SER A 170 -8.00 -16.17 5.44
N ILE A 171 -7.73 -16.96 6.47
CA ILE A 171 -6.48 -17.72 6.62
C ILE A 171 -6.80 -19.21 6.79
N GLN A 172 -5.88 -20.07 6.37
CA GLN A 172 -5.97 -21.50 6.68
C GLN A 172 -5.20 -21.80 7.95
N ASN A 173 -5.92 -22.18 8.98
CA ASN A 173 -5.35 -22.55 10.27
C ASN A 173 -5.12 -24.07 10.31
N ALA A 174 -3.86 -24.48 10.51
CA ALA A 174 -3.49 -25.89 10.50
C ALA A 174 -4.03 -26.67 11.70
N ASN A 175 -4.13 -26.03 12.87
CA ASN A 175 -4.52 -26.69 14.12
C ASN A 175 -5.44 -25.78 14.95
N GLU A 176 -6.43 -26.36 15.62
CA GLU A 176 -7.27 -25.59 16.56
C GLU A 176 -6.44 -25.04 17.74
N PHE A 177 -6.72 -23.81 18.14
CA PHE A 177 -6.17 -23.23 19.36
C PHE A 177 -7.04 -22.11 19.92
N THR A 178 -6.78 -21.74 21.18
CA THR A 178 -7.41 -20.59 21.83
C THR A 178 -6.32 -19.62 22.29
N ALA A 179 -6.52 -18.34 22.07
CA ALA A 179 -5.63 -17.28 22.54
C ALA A 179 -6.42 -16.03 22.90
N GLN A 180 -6.08 -15.39 24.02
CA GLN A 180 -6.69 -14.13 24.46
C GLN A 180 -8.23 -14.15 24.46
N GLY A 181 -8.84 -15.30 24.79
CA GLY A 181 -10.30 -15.48 24.80
C GLY A 181 -10.95 -15.78 23.44
N PHE A 182 -10.18 -15.77 22.35
CA PHE A 182 -10.64 -16.15 21.01
C PHE A 182 -10.32 -17.61 20.71
N LYS A 183 -11.28 -18.30 20.09
CA LYS A 183 -11.11 -19.67 19.60
C LYS A 183 -10.88 -19.65 18.09
N PHE A 184 -9.79 -20.27 17.64
CA PHE A 184 -9.42 -20.39 16.24
C PHE A 184 -9.49 -21.87 15.85
N PRO A 185 -10.58 -22.31 15.17
CA PRO A 185 -10.73 -23.69 14.74
C PRO A 185 -9.70 -24.06 13.67
N GLN A 186 -9.48 -25.36 13.48
CA GLN A 186 -8.75 -25.86 12.32
C GLN A 186 -9.54 -25.59 11.03
N GLY A 187 -8.85 -25.30 9.94
CA GLY A 187 -9.45 -24.96 8.65
C GLY A 187 -9.52 -23.45 8.43
N THR A 188 -10.51 -23.01 7.66
CA THR A 188 -10.60 -21.61 7.24
C THR A 188 -11.12 -20.73 8.37
N VAL A 189 -10.32 -19.75 8.76
CA VAL A 189 -10.63 -18.77 9.81
C VAL A 189 -10.65 -17.39 9.18
N ALA A 190 -11.74 -16.65 9.39
CA ALA A 190 -11.81 -15.23 9.04
C ALA A 190 -11.35 -14.39 10.22
N LEU A 191 -10.40 -13.48 9.98
CA LEU A 191 -9.92 -12.49 10.93
C LEU A 191 -10.45 -11.12 10.50
N ASN A 192 -11.40 -10.56 11.25
CA ASN A 192 -12.14 -9.37 10.80
C ASN A 192 -11.89 -8.12 11.63
N ASN A 193 -11.28 -8.26 12.82
CA ASN A 193 -11.02 -7.14 13.70
C ASN A 193 -9.63 -7.20 14.35
N THR A 194 -9.18 -6.05 14.83
CA THR A 194 -7.84 -5.87 15.42
C THR A 194 -7.54 -6.83 16.57
N LYS A 195 -8.54 -7.13 17.42
CA LYS A 195 -8.35 -7.98 18.61
C LYS A 195 -8.15 -9.45 18.23
N GLU A 196 -8.95 -9.96 17.28
CA GLU A 196 -8.78 -11.31 16.74
C GLU A 196 -7.42 -11.50 16.08
N VAL A 197 -6.99 -10.52 15.29
CA VAL A 197 -5.69 -10.54 14.63
C VAL A 197 -4.56 -10.58 15.67
N ALA A 198 -4.59 -9.68 16.66
CA ALA A 198 -3.60 -9.66 17.73
C ALA A 198 -3.56 -10.99 18.50
N ALA A 199 -4.73 -11.54 18.85
CA ALA A 199 -4.84 -12.84 19.51
C ALA A 199 -4.25 -13.96 18.67
N TYR A 200 -4.49 -13.97 17.35
CA TYR A 200 -3.93 -14.96 16.43
C TYR A 200 -2.39 -14.89 16.38
N PHE A 201 -1.81 -13.68 16.32
CA PHE A 201 -0.36 -13.48 16.29
C PHE A 201 0.36 -13.96 17.56
N THR A 202 -0.29 -14.00 18.72
CA THR A 202 0.34 -14.52 19.96
C THR A 202 0.79 -15.97 19.83
N ARG A 203 0.09 -16.80 19.04
CA ARG A 203 0.48 -18.19 18.81
C ARG A 203 1.69 -18.32 17.91
N LEU A 204 1.83 -17.45 16.91
CA LEU A 204 3.01 -17.42 16.03
C LEU A 204 4.26 -17.09 16.86
N ASN A 205 4.17 -16.07 17.72
CA ASN A 205 5.25 -15.69 18.63
C ASN A 205 5.57 -16.80 19.66
N THR A 206 4.56 -17.54 20.15
CA THR A 206 4.75 -18.64 21.12
C THR A 206 5.38 -19.89 20.47
N GLY A 207 5.02 -20.17 19.21
CA GLY A 207 5.60 -21.26 18.41
C GLY A 207 7.10 -21.05 18.15
N ASP A 208 7.49 -19.81 17.83
CA ASP A 208 8.89 -19.45 17.57
C ASP A 208 9.72 -19.28 18.85
N THR A 209 9.15 -18.71 19.92
CA THR A 209 9.84 -18.64 21.23
C THR A 209 10.09 -20.02 21.85
N LYS A 210 9.22 -21.02 21.62
CA LYS A 210 9.50 -22.40 22.05
C LYS A 210 10.74 -22.98 21.37
N LYS A 211 11.01 -22.65 20.10
CA LYS A 211 12.26 -23.05 19.42
C LYS A 211 13.47 -22.32 20.00
N ILE A 212 13.36 -21.02 20.26
CA ILE A 212 14.46 -20.21 20.82
C ILE A 212 14.81 -20.65 22.26
N LEU A 213 13.82 -20.96 23.09
CA LEU A 213 14.03 -21.44 24.46
C LEU A 213 14.58 -22.88 24.54
N HIS A 214 14.30 -23.73 23.54
CA HIS A 214 14.88 -25.08 23.49
C HIS A 214 16.36 -25.07 23.12
N VAL A 215 16.82 -24.08 22.34
CA VAL A 215 18.23 -23.90 21.99
C VAL A 215 19.01 -23.32 23.18
N SER A 216 18.43 -22.37 23.91
CA SER A 216 19.12 -21.73 25.06
C SER A 216 19.26 -22.62 26.29
N LYS A 217 18.47 -23.70 26.44
CA LYS A 217 18.60 -24.68 27.53
C LYS A 217 19.59 -25.82 27.27
N LYS A 218 20.23 -25.84 26.09
CA LYS A 218 21.18 -26.89 25.67
C LYS A 218 22.64 -26.41 25.60
N LEU A 219 22.93 -25.21 26.10
CA LEU A 219 24.28 -24.70 26.31
C LEU A 219 24.57 -24.61 27.81
#